data_AF-A0A7W9GUH6-F1
#
_entry.id   AF-A0A7W9GUH6-F1
#
_cell.length_a   1.000
_cell.length_b   1.000
_cell.length_c   1.000
_cell.angle_alpha   90.00
_cell.angle_beta   90.00
_cell.angle_gamma   90.00
#
_symmetry.space_group_name_H-M   'P 1'
#
loop_
_entity.id
_entity.type
_entity.pdbx_description
1 polymer ?
#
loop_
_entity_poly.entity_id
_entity_poly.type
_entity_poly.pdbx_seq_one_letter_code
_entity_poly.pdbx_strand_id
1 'polypeptide(L)'
;MDGDPGLATAIEIACDESGSEGERLTGGNTDVFGYGSVLIDGAAAAACVAELRVRIRSPAMEYKANHLLRRKHRAALAWFLGPAGPIAGRACVYLVDKPFLLVTRVVAEVSGGTAAAAATLYRAGPAVFGAAPWTAFLTASNALLRAGGRWPALDDPAAAFARAVGALAHTGTEADAVVDDLRNGRERRRRCATSWTGCRVRCRRSTRWSRRSRTRSSTGATAGARFACSTTSSGS
;
A
#
# COMPACT_ATOMS: atom_id res chain seq x y z
N MET A 1 25.04 41.33 -13.86
CA MET A 1 25.16 39.99 -14.49
C MET A 1 25.16 39.02 -13.32
N ASP A 2 23.99 38.80 -12.75
CA ASP A 2 23.84 37.96 -11.55
C ASP A 2 23.14 36.69 -12.00
N GLY A 3 23.92 35.62 -12.09
CA GLY A 3 23.43 34.27 -12.35
C GLY A 3 22.70 33.74 -11.13
N ASP A 4 21.49 33.25 -11.35
CA ASP A 4 20.62 32.64 -10.34
C ASP A 4 21.28 31.37 -9.75
N PRO A 5 21.64 31.34 -8.46
CA PRO A 5 22.24 30.19 -7.84
C PRO A 5 21.13 29.25 -7.36
N GLY A 6 20.97 28.11 -8.03
CA GLY A 6 20.34 26.93 -7.41
C GLY A 6 18.93 26.60 -7.86
N LEU A 7 18.71 26.45 -9.16
CA LEU A 7 17.74 25.45 -9.62
C LEU A 7 18.27 24.07 -9.21
N ALA A 8 17.92 23.63 -8.00
CA ALA A 8 18.02 22.23 -7.63
C ALA A 8 17.33 21.43 -8.75
N THR A 9 18.10 20.64 -9.48
CA THR A 9 17.60 19.78 -10.56
C THR A 9 16.42 18.98 -10.04
N ALA A 10 15.22 19.32 -10.48
CA ALA A 10 14.00 18.66 -10.05
C ALA A 10 14.08 17.17 -10.41
N ILE A 11 13.89 16.30 -9.42
CA ILE A 11 13.81 14.86 -9.65
C ILE A 11 12.38 14.57 -10.11
N GLU A 12 12.24 14.08 -11.33
CA GLU A 12 10.97 13.57 -11.83
C GLU A 12 10.74 12.14 -11.31
N ILE A 13 9.60 11.91 -10.69
CA ILE A 13 9.17 10.58 -10.24
C ILE A 13 7.98 10.16 -11.10
N ALA A 14 8.22 9.21 -12.00
CA ALA A 14 7.17 8.58 -12.78
C ALA A 14 6.70 7.30 -12.07
N CYS A 15 5.39 7.19 -11.82
CA CYS A 15 4.77 6.02 -11.23
C CYS A 15 3.90 5.33 -12.27
N ASP A 16 4.10 4.03 -12.47
CA ASP A 16 3.17 3.18 -13.22
C ASP A 16 2.20 2.51 -12.23
N GLU A 17 0.92 2.51 -12.57
CA GLU A 17 -0.14 1.88 -11.77
C GLU A 17 -0.50 0.48 -12.29
N SER A 18 0.20 -0.02 -13.31
CA SER A 18 -0.10 -1.34 -13.90
C SER A 18 0.10 -2.48 -12.89
N GLY A 19 -0.92 -3.35 -12.77
CA GLY A 19 -0.93 -4.46 -11.82
C GLY A 19 -1.46 -4.13 -10.41
N SER A 20 -1.93 -2.91 -10.16
CA SER A 20 -2.59 -2.56 -8.91
C SER A 20 -3.92 -3.32 -8.74
N GLU A 21 -4.01 -4.18 -7.72
CA GLU A 21 -5.26 -4.84 -7.30
C GLU A 21 -6.15 -3.94 -6.41
N GLY A 22 -5.84 -2.63 -6.38
CA GLY A 22 -6.51 -1.66 -5.54
C GLY A 22 -6.37 -1.98 -4.06
N GLU A 23 -7.48 -1.93 -3.32
CA GLU A 23 -7.53 -2.16 -1.87
C GLU A 23 -7.65 -3.64 -1.47
N ARG A 24 -7.56 -4.59 -2.41
CA ARG A 24 -7.69 -6.02 -2.08
C ARG A 24 -6.38 -6.56 -1.52
N LEU A 25 -6.32 -6.71 -0.19
CA LEU A 25 -5.20 -7.37 0.51
C LEU A 25 -5.39 -8.88 0.68
N THR A 26 -6.56 -9.42 0.33
CA THR A 26 -6.90 -10.86 0.44
C THR A 26 -7.71 -11.31 -0.77
N GLY A 27 -7.52 -12.56 -1.21
CA GLY A 27 -8.27 -13.13 -2.34
C GLY A 27 -7.98 -12.47 -3.69
N GLY A 28 -6.81 -11.84 -3.81
CA GLY A 28 -6.28 -11.30 -5.06
C GLY A 28 -5.62 -12.39 -5.92
N ASN A 29 -5.05 -11.99 -7.06
CA ASN A 29 -4.34 -12.91 -7.95
C ASN A 29 -2.94 -13.27 -7.39
N THR A 30 -2.46 -12.48 -6.43
CA THR A 30 -1.12 -12.59 -5.82
C THR A 30 -1.19 -12.27 -4.33
N ASP A 31 -0.41 -12.98 -3.52
CA ASP A 31 -0.26 -12.69 -2.08
C ASP A 31 0.75 -11.57 -1.79
N VAL A 32 1.43 -11.06 -2.82
CA VAL A 32 2.47 -10.05 -2.71
C VAL A 32 2.11 -8.83 -3.56
N PHE A 33 2.35 -7.64 -3.03
CA PHE A 33 2.40 -6.40 -3.80
C PHE A 33 3.86 -6.10 -4.14
N GLY A 34 4.16 -6.00 -5.44
CA GLY A 34 5.48 -5.63 -5.93
C GLY A 34 5.52 -4.18 -6.35
N TYR A 35 6.50 -3.43 -5.85
CA TYR A 35 6.80 -2.07 -6.29
C TYR A 35 8.21 -2.03 -6.86
N GLY A 36 8.32 -1.80 -8.16
CA GLY A 36 9.60 -1.60 -8.84
C GLY A 36 9.89 -0.11 -8.99
N SER A 37 11.09 0.32 -8.62
CA SER A 37 11.60 1.65 -8.92
C SER A 37 12.93 1.54 -9.68
N VAL A 38 13.19 2.49 -10.58
CA VAL A 38 14.44 2.56 -11.33
C VAL A 38 14.93 4.00 -11.29
N LEU A 39 16.16 4.20 -10.85
CA LEU A 39 16.84 5.50 -10.93
C LEU A 39 17.57 5.60 -12.28
N ILE A 40 16.99 6.36 -13.21
CA ILE A 40 17.53 6.53 -14.55
C ILE A 40 17.14 7.91 -15.09
N ASP A 41 18.06 8.57 -15.80
CA ASP A 41 17.74 9.82 -16.50
C ASP A 41 16.94 9.56 -17.79
N GLY A 42 16.26 10.59 -18.29
CA GLY A 42 15.39 10.48 -19.45
C GLY A 42 16.10 10.02 -20.73
N ALA A 43 17.36 10.43 -20.94
CA ALA A 43 18.12 10.06 -22.13
C ALA A 43 18.53 8.58 -22.10
N ALA A 44 19.01 8.10 -20.95
CA ALA A 44 19.32 6.69 -20.73
C ALA A 44 18.06 5.81 -20.81
N ALA A 45 16.93 6.27 -20.29
CA ALA A 45 15.65 5.57 -20.41
C ALA A 45 15.21 5.46 -21.88
N ALA A 46 15.31 6.54 -22.66
CA ALA A 46 14.98 6.55 -24.08
C ALA A 46 15.89 5.61 -24.89
N ALA A 47 17.20 5.64 -24.65
CA ALA A 47 18.16 4.74 -25.29
C ALA A 47 17.87 3.26 -24.96
N CYS A 48 17.53 2.97 -23.70
CA CYS A 48 17.14 1.64 -23.27
C CYS A 48 15.88 1.13 -24.02
N VAL A 49 14.85 1.98 -24.15
CA VAL A 49 13.62 1.62 -24.89
C VAL A 49 13.90 1.43 -26.38
N ALA A 50 14.78 2.24 -26.97
CA ALA A 50 15.19 2.10 -28.37
C ALA A 50 15.88 0.74 -28.62
N GLU A 51 16.83 0.36 -27.77
CA GLU A 51 17.53 -0.93 -27.87
C GLU A 51 16.58 -2.12 -27.65
N LEU A 52 15.65 -2.01 -26.69
CA LEU A 52 14.61 -3.02 -26.50
C LEU A 52 13.73 -3.20 -27.75
N ARG A 53 13.39 -2.11 -28.45
CA ARG A 53 12.62 -2.16 -29.70
C ARG A 53 13.40 -2.86 -30.81
N VAL A 54 14.71 -2.60 -30.94
CA VAL A 54 15.57 -3.27 -31.92
C VAL A 54 15.61 -4.78 -31.66
N ARG A 55 15.80 -5.19 -30.40
CA ARG A 55 15.87 -6.62 -30.02
C ARG A 55 14.57 -7.38 -30.21
N ILE A 56 13.44 -6.73 -29.94
CA ILE A 56 12.11 -7.36 -29.92
C ILE A 56 11.40 -7.24 -31.27
N ARG A 57 11.76 -6.22 -32.07
CA ARG A 57 11.14 -5.87 -33.36
C ARG A 57 9.63 -5.70 -33.25
N SER A 58 9.16 -5.06 -32.17
CA SER A 58 7.74 -4.79 -31.96
C SER A 58 7.32 -3.54 -32.74
N PRO A 59 6.24 -3.60 -33.56
CA PRO A 59 5.72 -2.44 -34.29
C PRO A 59 4.89 -1.47 -33.40
N ALA A 60 4.73 -1.77 -32.11
CA ALA A 60 3.85 -1.00 -31.24
C ALA A 60 4.37 0.42 -30.96
N MET A 61 3.52 1.43 -31.13
CA MET A 61 3.82 2.83 -30.77
C MET A 61 4.14 2.97 -29.27
N GLU A 62 3.34 2.33 -28.41
CA GLU A 62 3.57 2.25 -26.97
C GLU A 62 4.32 0.94 -26.61
N TYR A 63 5.35 1.06 -25.78
CA TYR A 63 6.13 -0.10 -25.34
C TYR A 63 5.64 -0.59 -23.97
N LYS A 64 4.83 -1.65 -23.96
CA LYS A 64 4.31 -2.29 -22.73
C LYS A 64 5.24 -3.39 -22.22
N ALA A 65 5.32 -3.57 -20.91
CA ALA A 65 6.11 -4.63 -20.26
C ALA A 65 5.78 -6.03 -20.80
N ASN A 66 4.50 -6.29 -21.11
CA ASN A 66 4.04 -7.54 -21.72
C ASN A 66 4.70 -7.87 -23.08
N HIS A 67 5.31 -6.91 -23.78
CA HIS A 67 6.14 -7.20 -24.95
C HIS A 67 7.45 -7.86 -24.55
N LEU A 68 8.12 -7.37 -23.51
CA LEU A 68 9.38 -7.91 -23.01
C LEU A 68 9.21 -9.27 -22.31
N LEU A 69 8.11 -9.46 -21.59
CA LEU A 69 7.87 -10.67 -20.79
C LEU A 69 7.51 -11.92 -21.61
N ARG A 70 7.28 -11.81 -22.92
CA ARG A 70 6.94 -12.99 -23.75
C ARG A 70 8.11 -13.95 -23.87
N ARG A 71 7.81 -15.26 -23.88
CA ARG A 71 8.82 -16.33 -23.98
C ARG A 71 9.81 -16.15 -25.14
N LYS A 72 9.35 -15.69 -26.31
CA LYS A 72 10.21 -15.44 -27.49
C LYS A 72 11.22 -14.31 -27.31
N HIS A 73 11.08 -13.47 -26.28
CA HIS A 73 11.95 -12.32 -26.00
C HIS A 73 12.80 -12.53 -24.75
N ARG A 74 12.96 -13.77 -24.29
CA ARG A 74 13.74 -14.12 -23.09
C ARG A 74 15.19 -13.63 -23.16
N ALA A 75 15.83 -13.68 -24.33
CA ALA A 75 17.18 -13.15 -24.50
C ALA A 75 17.26 -11.63 -24.28
N ALA A 76 16.25 -10.87 -24.74
CA ALA A 76 16.17 -9.43 -24.52
C ALA A 76 15.92 -9.11 -23.03
N LEU A 77 15.06 -9.89 -22.36
CA LEU A 77 14.82 -9.77 -20.92
C LEU A 77 16.08 -10.09 -20.11
N ALA A 78 16.80 -11.15 -20.46
CA ALA A 78 18.04 -11.54 -19.78
C ALA A 78 19.15 -10.50 -19.94
N TRP A 79 19.26 -9.88 -21.13
CA TRP A 79 20.15 -8.73 -21.31
C TRP A 79 19.71 -7.52 -20.47
N PHE A 80 18.42 -7.19 -20.47
CA PHE A 80 17.88 -6.03 -19.75
C PHE A 80 18.12 -6.12 -18.23
N LEU A 81 17.92 -7.31 -17.65
CA LEU A 81 18.12 -7.59 -16.21
C LEU A 81 19.54 -8.08 -15.87
N GLY A 82 20.38 -8.32 -16.87
CA GLY A 82 21.71 -8.89 -16.69
C GLY A 82 22.67 -7.91 -16.01
N PRO A 83 23.85 -8.39 -15.55
CA PRO A 83 24.83 -7.56 -14.87
C PRO A 83 25.41 -6.43 -15.75
N ALA A 84 25.39 -6.60 -17.07
CA ALA A 84 25.75 -5.58 -18.05
C ALA A 84 24.52 -4.83 -18.62
N GLY A 85 23.35 -5.06 -18.03
CA GLY A 85 22.08 -4.47 -18.45
C GLY A 85 21.92 -3.02 -18.01
N PRO A 86 21.06 -2.26 -18.70
CA PRO A 86 20.89 -0.81 -18.49
C PRO A 86 20.32 -0.43 -17.10
N ILE A 87 19.71 -1.38 -16.39
CA ILE A 87 19.10 -1.16 -15.08
C ILE A 87 19.84 -1.86 -13.93
N ALA A 88 20.96 -2.54 -14.21
CA ALA A 88 21.79 -3.17 -13.20
C ALA A 88 22.27 -2.12 -12.18
N GLY A 89 22.08 -2.40 -10.88
CA GLY A 89 22.43 -1.48 -9.79
C GLY A 89 21.57 -0.20 -9.71
N ARG A 90 20.56 -0.06 -10.59
CA ARG A 90 19.67 1.11 -10.66
C ARG A 90 18.23 0.79 -10.33
N ALA A 91 17.86 -0.48 -10.44
CA ALA A 91 16.53 -0.97 -10.10
C ALA A 91 16.46 -1.46 -8.66
N CYS A 92 15.38 -1.10 -7.97
CA CYS A 92 15.01 -1.65 -6.67
C CYS A 92 13.61 -2.27 -6.79
N VAL A 93 13.40 -3.42 -6.17
CA VAL A 93 12.08 -4.06 -6.09
C VAL A 93 11.75 -4.27 -4.63
N TYR A 94 10.66 -3.63 -4.20
CA TYR A 94 10.04 -3.87 -2.91
C TYR A 94 8.92 -4.88 -3.07
N LEU A 95 9.00 -5.97 -2.30
CA LEU A 95 7.95 -6.99 -2.22
C LEU A 95 7.29 -6.88 -0.86
N VAL A 96 5.97 -6.71 -0.85
CA VAL A 96 5.16 -6.59 0.35
C VAL A 96 4.19 -7.76 0.42
N ASP A 97 4.36 -8.61 1.42
CA ASP A 97 3.42 -9.67 1.76
C ASP A 97 2.08 -9.05 2.24
N LYS A 98 1.01 -9.23 1.46
CA LYS A 98 -0.29 -8.60 1.72
C LYS A 98 -0.96 -9.19 2.97
N PRO A 99 -1.03 -10.52 3.17
CA PRO A 99 -1.49 -11.10 4.44
C PRO A 99 -0.74 -10.56 5.67
N PHE A 100 0.60 -10.47 5.61
CA PHE A 100 1.38 -9.97 6.75
C PHE A 100 1.13 -8.48 7.02
N LEU A 101 1.06 -7.66 5.95
CA LEU A 101 0.69 -6.26 6.07
C LEU A 101 -0.68 -6.11 6.71
N LEU A 102 -1.66 -6.92 6.28
CA LEU A 102 -3.01 -6.90 6.83
C LEU A 102 -3.03 -7.27 8.31
N VAL A 103 -2.34 -8.34 8.72
CA VAL A 103 -2.25 -8.75 10.13
C VAL A 103 -1.60 -7.65 10.96
N THR A 104 -0.54 -7.04 10.45
CA THR A 104 0.13 -5.90 11.12
C THR A 104 -0.82 -4.74 11.35
N ARG A 105 -1.61 -4.36 10.34
CA ARG A 105 -2.58 -3.27 10.46
C ARG A 105 -3.71 -3.62 11.42
N VAL A 106 -4.29 -4.82 11.36
CA VAL A 106 -5.41 -5.17 12.24
C VAL A 106 -4.99 -5.29 13.71
N VAL A 107 -3.79 -5.83 13.99
CA VAL A 107 -3.24 -5.90 15.35
C VAL A 107 -2.98 -4.49 15.90
N ALA A 108 -2.33 -3.62 15.13
CA ALA A 108 -2.08 -2.25 15.56
C ALA A 108 -3.38 -1.46 15.80
N GLU A 109 -4.35 -1.56 14.89
CA GLU A 109 -5.57 -0.75 14.97
C GLU A 109 -6.58 -1.32 15.99
N VAL A 110 -6.75 -2.64 16.09
CA VAL A 110 -7.79 -3.23 16.95
C VAL A 110 -7.34 -3.39 18.39
N SER A 111 -6.13 -3.91 18.62
CA SER A 111 -5.64 -4.19 19.97
C SER A 111 -4.58 -3.22 20.47
N GLY A 112 -3.99 -2.39 19.60
CA GLY A 112 -2.82 -1.58 19.92
C GLY A 112 -1.53 -2.40 19.99
N GLY A 113 -1.53 -3.60 19.40
CA GLY A 113 -0.39 -4.52 19.45
C GLY A 113 0.79 -4.07 18.57
N THR A 114 1.94 -4.70 18.81
CA THR A 114 3.19 -4.37 18.12
C THR A 114 3.37 -5.16 16.82
N ALA A 115 4.35 -4.73 15.99
CA ALA A 115 4.75 -5.49 14.82
C ALA A 115 5.28 -6.91 15.17
N ALA A 116 5.88 -7.08 16.35
CA ALA A 116 6.31 -8.39 16.83
C ALA A 116 5.12 -9.31 17.10
N ALA A 117 4.08 -8.82 17.79
CA ALA A 117 2.85 -9.58 18.02
C ALA A 117 2.15 -9.97 16.70
N ALA A 118 2.11 -9.05 15.73
CA ALA A 118 1.60 -9.34 14.40
C ALA A 118 2.41 -10.42 13.67
N ALA A 119 3.75 -10.40 13.78
CA ALA A 119 4.62 -11.42 13.20
C ALA A 119 4.41 -12.79 13.84
N THR A 120 4.24 -12.85 15.17
CA THR A 120 3.91 -14.09 15.89
C THR A 120 2.60 -14.68 15.37
N LEU A 121 1.53 -13.88 15.31
CA LEU A 121 0.23 -14.32 14.80
C LEU A 121 0.30 -14.76 13.33
N TYR A 122 0.98 -14.00 12.48
CA TYR A 122 1.08 -14.28 11.05
C TYR A 122 1.81 -15.60 10.75
N ARG A 123 2.95 -15.83 11.40
CA ARG A 123 3.78 -17.02 11.17
C ARG A 123 3.12 -18.30 11.67
N ALA A 124 2.47 -18.24 12.83
CA ALA A 124 1.81 -19.39 13.43
C ALA A 124 0.43 -19.67 12.81
N GLY A 125 -0.26 -18.63 12.35
CA GLY A 125 -1.69 -18.64 12.04
C GLY A 125 -2.17 -19.81 11.16
N PRO A 126 -1.61 -20.01 9.95
CA PRO A 126 -2.05 -21.09 9.06
C PRO A 126 -1.90 -22.49 9.66
N ALA A 127 -0.79 -22.74 10.36
CA ALA A 127 -0.46 -24.06 10.91
C ALA A 127 -1.27 -24.35 12.18
N VAL A 128 -1.47 -23.33 13.02
CA VAL A 128 -2.10 -23.45 14.33
C VAL A 128 -3.63 -23.46 14.23
N PHE A 129 -4.21 -22.56 13.43
CA PHE A 129 -5.67 -22.41 13.34
C PHE A 129 -6.28 -23.13 12.13
N GLY A 130 -5.44 -23.70 11.26
CA GLY A 130 -5.85 -24.32 10.00
C GLY A 130 -6.16 -23.29 8.91
N ALA A 131 -6.05 -23.75 7.66
CA ALA A 131 -6.15 -22.88 6.49
C ALA A 131 -7.50 -22.16 6.37
N ALA A 132 -8.62 -22.87 6.56
CA ALA A 132 -9.95 -22.28 6.36
C ALA A 132 -10.31 -21.20 7.42
N PRO A 133 -10.15 -21.44 8.74
CA PRO A 133 -10.36 -20.40 9.75
C PRO A 133 -9.41 -19.21 9.56
N TRP A 134 -8.16 -19.47 9.20
CA TRP A 134 -7.18 -18.44 8.92
C TRP A 134 -7.58 -17.55 7.73
N THR A 135 -8.00 -18.14 6.60
CA THR A 135 -8.50 -17.40 5.44
C THR A 135 -9.74 -16.58 5.78
N ALA A 136 -10.66 -17.12 6.59
CA ALA A 136 -11.84 -16.39 7.05
C ALA A 136 -11.46 -15.17 7.91
N PHE A 137 -10.48 -15.33 8.81
CA PHE A 137 -9.91 -14.24 9.62
C PHE A 137 -9.30 -13.14 8.76
N LEU A 138 -8.45 -13.49 7.79
CA LEU A 138 -7.85 -12.50 6.87
C LEU A 138 -8.93 -11.77 6.07
N THR A 139 -9.90 -12.49 5.51
CA THR A 139 -11.00 -11.90 4.73
C THR A 139 -11.80 -10.90 5.55
N ALA A 140 -12.18 -11.28 6.79
CA ALA A 140 -12.94 -10.41 7.67
C ALA A 140 -12.11 -9.21 8.17
N SER A 141 -10.81 -9.38 8.38
CA SER A 141 -9.88 -8.30 8.72
C SER A 141 -9.77 -7.27 7.59
N ASN A 142 -9.66 -7.74 6.34
CA ASN A 142 -9.61 -6.87 5.17
C ASN A 142 -10.93 -6.09 5.02
N ALA A 143 -12.08 -6.76 5.17
CA ALA A 143 -13.38 -6.10 5.15
C ALA A 143 -13.52 -5.04 6.25
N LEU A 144 -13.03 -5.33 7.46
CA LEU A 144 -13.05 -4.38 8.58
C LEU A 144 -12.23 -3.12 8.28
N LEU A 145 -11.01 -3.26 7.76
CA LEU A 145 -10.17 -2.10 7.42
C LEU A 145 -10.72 -1.29 6.24
N ARG A 146 -11.46 -1.94 5.33
CA ARG A 146 -12.11 -1.29 4.18
C ARG A 146 -13.44 -0.63 4.50
N ALA A 147 -14.07 -0.94 5.63
CA ALA A 147 -15.37 -0.39 6.03
C ALA A 147 -15.38 1.16 6.17
N GLY A 148 -14.20 1.78 6.32
CA GLY A 148 -14.05 3.24 6.28
C GLY A 148 -13.97 3.86 4.88
N GLY A 149 -13.99 3.05 3.82
CA GLY A 149 -13.78 3.44 2.42
C GLY A 149 -15.07 3.63 1.60
N ARG A 150 -14.92 3.90 0.30
CA ARG A 150 -16.00 4.32 -0.63
C ARG A 150 -16.72 3.16 -1.35
N TRP A 151 -16.59 1.92 -0.86
CA TRP A 151 -17.14 0.70 -1.48
C TRP A 151 -18.35 0.16 -0.69
N PRO A 152 -19.25 -0.64 -1.30
CA PRO A 152 -20.34 -1.26 -0.56
C PRO A 152 -19.73 -2.12 0.54
N ALA A 153 -19.93 -1.70 1.79
CA ALA A 153 -19.52 -2.48 2.94
C ALA A 153 -20.40 -3.74 2.98
N LEU A 154 -19.81 -4.87 3.38
CA LEU A 154 -20.61 -5.98 3.88
C LEU A 154 -21.52 -5.48 5.01
N ASP A 155 -22.68 -6.09 5.20
CA ASP A 155 -23.49 -5.82 6.38
C ASP A 155 -22.69 -6.19 7.64
N ASP A 156 -22.43 -5.18 8.48
CA ASP A 156 -21.63 -5.22 9.71
C ASP A 156 -20.25 -5.95 9.60
N PRO A 157 -19.23 -5.32 8.98
CA PRO A 157 -17.88 -5.87 8.88
C PRO A 157 -17.25 -6.13 10.26
N ALA A 158 -17.69 -5.39 11.28
CA ALA A 158 -17.19 -5.54 12.64
C ALA A 158 -17.74 -6.81 13.31
N ALA A 159 -18.98 -7.24 13.02
CA ALA A 159 -19.50 -8.52 13.48
C ALA A 159 -18.84 -9.69 12.74
N ALA A 160 -18.65 -9.58 11.43
CA ALA A 160 -17.95 -10.60 10.64
C ALA A 160 -16.53 -10.85 11.17
N PHE A 161 -15.77 -9.79 11.44
CA PHE A 161 -14.45 -9.89 12.06
C PHE A 161 -14.48 -10.60 13.42
N ALA A 162 -15.41 -10.25 14.32
CA ALA A 162 -15.45 -10.90 15.63
C ALA A 162 -15.82 -12.37 15.57
N ARG A 163 -16.73 -12.78 14.66
CA ARG A 163 -16.99 -14.20 14.42
C ARG A 163 -15.73 -14.92 13.95
N ALA A 164 -14.99 -14.32 13.03
CA ALA A 164 -13.76 -14.90 12.51
C ALA A 164 -12.67 -15.04 13.58
N VAL A 165 -12.48 -14.03 14.44
CA VAL A 165 -11.54 -14.10 15.59
C VAL A 165 -12.03 -15.12 16.64
N GLY A 166 -13.34 -15.23 16.86
CA GLY A 166 -13.91 -16.24 17.76
C GLY A 166 -13.73 -17.68 17.26
N ALA A 167 -13.65 -17.87 15.94
CA ALA A 167 -13.43 -19.18 15.33
C ALA A 167 -11.96 -19.65 15.36
N LEU A 168 -11.01 -18.78 15.70
CA LEU A 168 -9.62 -19.17 15.93
C LEU A 168 -9.52 -19.87 17.29
N ALA A 169 -9.58 -21.20 17.29
CA ALA A 169 -9.54 -22.01 18.51
C ALA A 169 -8.21 -21.82 19.25
N HIS A 170 -8.28 -21.76 20.59
CA HIS A 170 -7.07 -21.77 21.42
C HIS A 170 -6.32 -23.09 21.25
N THR A 171 -5.00 -22.99 21.17
CA THR A 171 -4.08 -24.10 20.87
C THR A 171 -2.95 -24.21 21.90
N GLY A 172 -2.87 -23.29 22.84
CA GLY A 172 -1.80 -23.17 23.82
C GLY A 172 -0.56 -22.44 23.30
N THR A 173 -0.68 -21.65 22.22
CA THR A 173 0.47 -20.98 21.58
C THR A 173 0.52 -19.49 21.89
N GLU A 174 1.69 -18.85 21.67
CA GLU A 174 1.83 -17.39 21.81
C GLU A 174 0.88 -16.61 20.88
N ALA A 175 0.44 -17.20 19.77
CA ALA A 175 -0.53 -16.60 18.87
C ALA A 175 -1.89 -16.42 19.55
N ASP A 176 -2.26 -17.29 20.49
CA ASP A 176 -3.53 -17.20 21.21
C ASP A 176 -3.62 -15.90 22.03
N ALA A 177 -2.51 -15.46 22.64
CA ALA A 177 -2.46 -14.21 23.38
C ALA A 177 -2.77 -13.00 22.48
N VAL A 178 -2.25 -13.01 21.25
CA VAL A 178 -2.53 -11.97 20.25
C VAL A 178 -4.00 -12.01 19.81
N VAL A 179 -4.57 -13.21 19.64
CA VAL A 179 -5.98 -13.40 19.32
C VAL A 179 -6.88 -12.90 20.47
N ASP A 180 -6.52 -13.18 21.72
CA ASP A 180 -7.23 -12.67 22.90
C ASP A 180 -7.19 -11.15 22.98
N ASP A 181 -6.05 -10.54 22.68
CA ASP A 181 -5.92 -9.10 22.58
C ASP A 181 -6.82 -8.50 21.49
N LEU A 182 -6.98 -9.17 20.35
CA LEU A 182 -7.91 -8.76 19.29
C LEU A 182 -9.38 -8.85 19.75
N ARG A 183 -9.74 -9.90 20.51
CA ARG A 183 -11.08 -10.04 21.12
C ARG A 183 -11.34 -8.87 22.07
N ASN A 184 -10.38 -8.60 22.96
CA ASN A 184 -10.49 -7.59 24.02
C ASN A 184 -10.43 -6.14 23.52
N GLY A 185 -9.55 -5.83 22.56
CA GLY A 185 -9.37 -4.48 22.01
C GLY A 185 -10.64 -3.93 21.37
N ARG A 186 -11.42 -4.80 20.75
CA ARG A 186 -12.73 -4.46 20.16
C ARG A 186 -13.75 -4.09 21.23
N GLU A 187 -13.79 -4.81 22.33
CA GLU A 187 -14.68 -4.46 23.42
C GLU A 187 -14.33 -3.11 24.04
N ARG A 188 -13.03 -2.79 24.19
CA ARG A 188 -12.58 -1.46 24.66
C ARG A 188 -13.06 -0.35 23.72
N ARG A 189 -12.89 -0.51 22.39
CA ARG A 189 -13.37 0.47 21.40
C ARG A 189 -14.90 0.60 21.40
N ARG A 190 -15.65 -0.50 21.56
CA ARG A 190 -17.13 -0.45 21.72
C ARG A 190 -17.53 0.27 23.00
N ARG A 191 -16.93 -0.08 24.14
CA ARG A 191 -17.19 0.55 25.44
C ARG A 191 -16.90 2.05 25.41
N CYS A 192 -15.77 2.47 24.84
CA CYS A 192 -15.47 3.88 24.62
C CYS A 192 -16.49 4.56 23.70
N ALA A 193 -16.96 3.91 22.63
CA ALA A 193 -17.99 4.49 21.76
C ALA A 193 -19.36 4.63 22.44
N THR A 194 -19.75 3.70 23.32
CA THR A 194 -21.00 3.78 24.11
C THR A 194 -20.90 4.66 25.34
N SER A 195 -19.72 4.84 25.93
CA SER A 195 -19.49 5.78 27.05
C SER A 195 -19.28 7.23 26.58
N TRP A 196 -19.31 7.47 25.26
CA TRP A 196 -19.04 8.74 24.59
C TRP A 196 -20.31 9.55 24.26
N THR A 197 -21.41 9.40 24.99
CA THR A 197 -22.54 10.33 24.90
C THR A 197 -22.26 11.70 25.56
N GLY A 198 -21.09 11.91 26.19
CA GLY A 198 -20.83 13.12 27.00
C GLY A 198 -19.57 13.94 26.72
N CYS A 199 -18.63 13.55 25.84
CA CYS A 199 -17.36 14.27 25.72
C CYS A 199 -16.98 14.59 24.26
N ARG A 200 -17.26 15.82 23.81
CA ARG A 200 -16.77 16.35 22.53
C ARG A 200 -15.27 16.63 22.61
N VAL A 201 -14.43 15.64 22.34
CA VAL A 201 -13.04 15.89 21.97
C VAL A 201 -12.88 15.72 20.46
N ARG A 202 -12.85 16.90 19.82
CA ARG A 202 -12.36 17.28 18.50
C ARG A 202 -11.57 16.20 17.72
N CYS A 203 -12.27 15.29 17.06
CA CYS A 203 -11.69 14.51 15.97
C CYS A 203 -11.66 15.39 14.71
N ARG A 204 -10.53 16.06 14.43
CA ARG A 204 -10.34 16.81 13.17
C ARG A 204 -10.32 15.81 12.01
N ARG A 205 -11.46 15.60 11.36
CA ARG A 205 -11.51 15.10 9.98
C ARG A 205 -11.05 16.21 9.05
N SER A 206 -9.78 16.21 8.62
CA SER A 206 -9.36 17.02 7.47
C SER A 206 -9.64 16.27 6.17
N THR A 207 -10.92 16.10 5.83
CA THR A 207 -11.32 15.72 4.47
C THR A 207 -11.66 17.00 3.72
N ARG A 208 -10.71 17.51 2.94
CA ARG A 208 -11.00 18.47 1.87
C ARG A 208 -10.07 18.20 0.67
N TRP A 209 -10.38 17.15 -0.08
CA TRP A 209 -9.95 17.01 -1.46
C TRP A 209 -11.10 17.50 -2.35
N SER A 210 -11.04 18.75 -2.80
CA SER A 210 -11.96 19.25 -3.81
C SER A 210 -11.44 18.83 -5.19
N ARG A 211 -12.15 17.91 -5.85
CA ARG A 211 -12.10 17.79 -7.31
C ARG A 211 -12.54 19.13 -7.91
N ARG A 212 -11.64 19.88 -8.55
CA ARG A 212 -12.04 20.88 -9.54
C ARG A 212 -11.94 20.27 -10.93
N SER A 213 -13.12 20.16 -11.52
CA SER A 213 -13.40 19.85 -12.91
C SER A 213 -12.61 20.76 -13.86
N ARG A 214 -12.16 20.17 -14.96
CA ARG A 214 -11.66 20.86 -16.14
C ARG A 214 -12.74 21.80 -16.69
N THR A 215 -12.44 23.07 -16.79
CA THR A 215 -12.91 23.95 -17.86
C THR A 215 -11.72 24.72 -18.41
N ARG A 216 -11.55 24.66 -19.73
CA ARG A 216 -10.55 25.43 -20.50
C ARG A 216 -10.93 26.91 -20.49
N SER A 217 -9.97 27.79 -20.23
CA SER A 217 -9.69 28.96 -21.07
C SER A 217 -8.47 29.74 -20.56
N SER A 218 -7.55 29.98 -21.49
CA SER A 218 -6.60 31.09 -21.67
C SER A 218 -6.09 31.95 -20.49
N THR A 219 -4.85 32.41 -20.70
CA THR A 219 -4.11 33.51 -20.03
C THR A 219 -3.45 33.20 -18.69
N GLY A 220 -2.13 33.42 -18.67
CA GLY A 220 -1.20 32.94 -17.66
C GLY A 220 -1.22 33.73 -16.35
N ALA A 221 -0.85 33.03 -15.29
CA ALA A 221 -0.27 33.60 -14.07
C ALA A 221 0.35 32.45 -13.27
N THR A 222 1.64 32.58 -12.97
CA THR A 222 2.44 31.72 -12.10
C THR A 222 1.92 31.81 -10.67
N ALA A 223 1.56 30.69 -10.04
CA ALA A 223 1.20 30.63 -8.62
C ALA A 223 1.99 29.53 -7.92
N GLY A 224 3.12 29.93 -7.30
CA GLY A 224 3.86 29.09 -6.37
C GLY A 224 3.23 29.14 -4.98
N ALA A 225 2.89 27.99 -4.42
CA ALA A 225 2.41 27.87 -3.04
C ALA A 225 3.63 27.70 -2.10
N ARG A 226 3.86 28.70 -1.24
CA ARG A 226 4.79 28.62 -0.10
C ARG A 226 4.10 27.94 1.08
N PHE A 227 4.79 26.99 1.73
CA PHE A 227 4.39 26.46 3.03
C PHE A 227 5.02 27.30 4.13
N ALA A 228 4.22 27.77 5.09
CA ALA A 228 4.68 28.33 6.36
C ALA A 228 4.21 27.42 7.49
N CYS A 229 5.16 26.95 8.31
CA CYS A 229 4.88 26.17 9.52
C CYS A 229 5.00 27.13 10.73
N SER A 230 3.91 27.33 11.47
CA SER A 230 3.95 28.00 12.76
C SER A 230 3.77 26.98 13.88
N THR A 231 4.79 26.83 14.71
CA THR A 231 4.78 26.12 15.99
C THR A 231 4.28 27.06 17.08
N THR A 232 3.14 26.75 17.71
CA THR A 232 2.76 27.36 18.99
C THR A 232 3.09 26.40 20.12
N SER A 233 4.05 26.81 20.94
CA SER A 233 4.37 26.24 22.26
C SER A 233 3.30 26.66 23.28
N SER A 234 2.69 25.70 23.96
CA SER A 234 1.86 25.95 25.14
C SER A 234 2.74 26.09 26.38
N GLY A 235 2.81 27.31 26.93
CA GLY A 235 3.32 27.57 28.27
C GLY A 235 2.29 27.15 29.33
N SER A 236 2.84 26.90 30.52
CA SER A 236 2.26 26.29 31.74
C SER A 236 0.93 26.83 32.21
#